data_AF-H9M8Y0-F1
#
_entry.id   AF-H9M8Y0-F1
#
_cell.length_a   1.000
_cell.length_b   1.000
_cell.length_c   1.000
_cell.angle_alpha   90.00
_cell.angle_beta   90.00
_cell.angle_gamma   90.00
#
_symmetry.space_group_name_H-M   'P 1'
#
loop_
_entity.id
_entity.type
_entity.pdbx_description
1 polymer ?
#
loop_
_entity_poly.entity_id
_entity_poly.type
_entity_poly.pdbx_seq_one_letter_code
_entity_poly.pdbx_strand_id
1 'polypeptide(L)'
;TDSDKPENAASPSPWRLCTVHQVEELKSIIRMGPIWAAGILLITASAQQNTFSLMQARTMNRHLTGTFQIPAGSMSVFTILALLLTITVYDRLLMPIARHFTGRGRGISFLQRMGIGFFISVLATLVSGFVEVKRKSAAAHYGFLDHPKSIIPISVF
;
A
#
# COMPACT_ATOMS: atom_id res chain seq x y z
N THR A 1 35.37 -48.28 -48.08
CA THR A 1 34.94 -46.87 -48.09
C THR A 1 33.70 -46.81 -47.25
N ASP A 2 33.87 -46.62 -45.94
CA ASP A 2 32.79 -46.74 -44.96
C ASP A 2 32.64 -45.41 -44.20
N SER A 3 31.41 -44.91 -44.21
CA SER A 3 30.78 -44.04 -43.22
C SER A 3 31.47 -42.73 -42.82
N ASP A 4 31.29 -41.69 -43.63
CA ASP A 4 31.31 -40.29 -43.17
C ASP A 4 29.88 -39.91 -42.74
N LYS A 5 29.55 -40.19 -41.48
CA LYS A 5 28.28 -39.82 -40.85
C LYS A 5 28.48 -38.42 -40.27
N PRO A 6 27.76 -37.37 -40.73
CA PRO A 6 27.98 -36.04 -40.18
C PRO A 6 27.65 -36.07 -38.69
N GLU A 7 28.71 -35.84 -37.91
CA GLU A 7 28.72 -35.73 -36.47
C GLU A 7 27.64 -34.73 -36.05
N ASN A 8 26.86 -35.11 -35.04
CA ASN A 8 25.78 -34.36 -34.43
C ASN A 8 25.96 -32.84 -34.57
N ALA A 9 25.10 -32.19 -35.35
CA ALA A 9 24.82 -30.77 -35.18
C ALA A 9 24.23 -30.60 -33.78
N ALA A 10 25.12 -30.41 -32.79
CA ALA A 10 24.77 -30.28 -31.39
C ALA A 10 23.68 -29.21 -31.28
N SER A 11 22.50 -29.60 -30.81
CA SER A 11 21.37 -28.70 -30.58
C SER A 11 21.89 -27.46 -29.86
N PRO A 12 21.67 -26.24 -30.40
CA PRO A 12 22.29 -25.04 -29.87
C PRO A 12 21.94 -24.91 -28.39
N SER A 13 22.98 -24.87 -27.54
CA SER A 13 22.79 -24.82 -26.09
C SER A 13 22.11 -23.50 -25.71
N PRO A 14 20.98 -23.53 -24.97
CA PRO A 14 20.22 -22.32 -24.63
C PRO A 14 20.98 -21.33 -23.75
N TRP A 15 22.12 -21.75 -23.18
CA TRP A 15 23.04 -20.90 -22.40
C TRP A 15 24.08 -20.16 -23.26
N ARG A 16 24.27 -20.55 -24.53
CA ARG A 16 25.19 -19.88 -25.47
C ARG A 16 24.47 -19.14 -26.58
N LEU A 17 23.26 -19.58 -26.97
CA LEU A 17 22.41 -18.89 -27.93
C LEU A 17 21.03 -18.65 -27.32
N CYS A 18 20.73 -17.38 -27.03
CA CYS A 18 19.38 -16.93 -26.68
C CYS A 18 18.67 -16.45 -27.94
N THR A 19 17.39 -16.82 -28.09
CA THR A 19 16.55 -16.25 -29.14
C THR A 19 16.23 -14.79 -28.83
N VAL A 20 15.98 -13.97 -29.86
CA VAL A 20 15.60 -12.56 -29.69
C VAL A 20 14.35 -12.43 -28.82
N HIS A 21 13.41 -13.38 -28.96
CA HIS A 21 12.21 -13.43 -28.14
C HIS A 21 12.51 -13.58 -26.64
N GLN A 22 13.39 -14.51 -26.25
CA GLN A 22 13.81 -14.67 -24.84
C GLN A 22 14.47 -13.41 -24.28
N VAL A 23 15.24 -12.70 -25.11
CA VAL A 23 15.86 -11.42 -24.71
C VAL A 23 14.80 -10.34 -24.52
N GLU A 24 13.78 -10.27 -25.38
CA GLU A 24 12.68 -9.32 -25.25
C GLU A 24 11.77 -9.61 -24.04
N GLU A 25 11.53 -10.88 -23.73
CA GLU A 25 10.81 -11.29 -22.53
C GLU A 25 11.57 -10.89 -21.26
N LEU A 26 12.87 -11.19 -21.19
CA LEU A 26 13.70 -10.80 -20.06
C LEU A 26 13.79 -9.27 -19.94
N LYS A 27 13.91 -8.55 -21.07
CA LYS A 27 13.91 -7.10 -21.10
C LYS A 27 12.59 -6.52 -20.57
N SER A 28 11.48 -7.18 -20.85
CA SER A 28 10.16 -6.80 -20.32
C SER A 28 10.09 -6.99 -18.80
N ILE A 29 10.60 -8.11 -18.28
CA ILE A 29 10.69 -8.38 -16.83
C ILE A 29 11.57 -7.34 -16.13
N ILE A 30 12.76 -7.07 -16.67
CA ILE A 30 13.68 -6.05 -16.13
C ILE A 30 13.00 -4.68 -16.10
N ARG A 31 12.24 -4.33 -17.16
CA ARG A 31 11.51 -3.06 -17.25
C ARG A 31 10.34 -2.96 -16.25
N MET A 32 9.80 -4.09 -15.77
CA MET A 32 8.81 -4.12 -14.67
C MET A 32 9.45 -4.02 -13.28
N GLY A 33 10.76 -4.28 -13.15
CA GLY A 33 11.49 -4.24 -11.88
C GLY A 33 11.27 -2.96 -11.05
N PRO A 34 11.38 -1.75 -11.63
CA PRO A 34 11.14 -0.50 -10.91
C PRO A 34 9.73 -0.36 -10.33
N ILE A 35 8.71 -0.85 -11.04
CA ILE A 35 7.32 -0.82 -10.57
C ILE A 35 7.15 -1.76 -9.37
N TRP A 36 7.76 -2.94 -9.43
CA TRP A 36 7.75 -3.90 -8.33
C TRP A 36 8.49 -3.36 -7.10
N ALA A 37 9.65 -2.73 -7.29
CA ALA A 37 10.41 -2.08 -6.22
C ALA A 37 9.61 -0.96 -5.53
N ALA A 38 8.89 -0.13 -6.28
CA ALA A 38 7.97 0.86 -5.71
C ALA A 38 6.85 0.21 -4.88
N GLY A 39 6.40 -0.98 -5.26
CA GLY A 39 5.46 -1.79 -4.49
C GLY A 39 5.98 -2.19 -3.10
N ILE A 40 7.28 -2.48 -2.95
CA ILE A 40 7.89 -2.80 -1.65
C ILE A 40 7.76 -1.62 -0.69
N LEU A 41 8.07 -0.40 -1.14
CA LEU A 41 7.95 0.81 -0.32
C LEU A 41 6.51 1.00 0.18
N LEU A 42 5.51 0.70 -0.66
CA LEU A 42 4.11 0.75 -0.28
C LEU A 42 3.76 -0.27 0.81
N ILE A 43 4.20 -1.52 0.63
CA ILE A 43 3.94 -2.61 1.59
C ILE A 43 4.55 -2.24 2.94
N THR A 44 5.81 -1.78 2.96
CA THR A 44 6.49 -1.35 4.18
C THR A 44 5.76 -0.18 4.85
N ALA A 45 5.37 0.84 4.10
CA ALA A 45 4.60 1.97 4.64
C ALA A 45 3.25 1.53 5.22
N SER A 46 2.56 0.61 4.54
CA SER A 46 1.27 0.06 5.01
C SER A 46 1.40 -0.76 6.30
N ALA A 47 2.49 -1.52 6.45
CA ALA A 47 2.79 -2.28 7.66
C ALA A 47 3.08 -1.35 8.85
N GLN A 48 3.83 -0.26 8.59
CA GLN A 48 4.12 0.76 9.59
C GLN A 48 2.85 1.48 10.05
N GLN A 49 1.96 1.84 9.12
CA GLN A 49 0.72 2.55 9.42
C GLN A 49 -0.18 1.76 10.39
N ASN A 50 -0.32 0.45 10.20
CA ASN A 50 -1.13 -0.39 11.09
C ASN A 50 -0.58 -0.41 12.52
N THR A 51 0.74 -0.59 12.66
CA THR A 51 1.40 -0.68 13.96
C THR A 51 1.41 0.66 14.69
N PHE A 52 1.76 1.74 13.98
CA PHE A 52 1.82 3.08 14.55
C PHE A 52 0.43 3.59 14.94
N SER A 53 -0.58 3.38 14.10
CA SER A 53 -1.96 3.79 14.42
C SER A 53 -2.48 3.08 15.68
N LEU A 54 -2.13 1.81 15.87
CA LEU A 54 -2.48 1.06 17.08
C LEU A 54 -1.79 1.63 18.33
N MET A 55 -0.50 1.95 18.23
CA MET A 55 0.27 2.54 19.34
C MET A 55 -0.22 3.95 19.69
N GLN A 56 -0.57 4.75 18.68
CA GLN A 56 -1.16 6.08 18.86
C GLN A 56 -2.53 5.96 19.56
N ALA A 57 -3.41 5.06 19.09
CA ALA A 57 -4.72 4.83 19.72
C ALA A 57 -4.62 4.34 21.18
N ARG A 58 -3.54 3.64 21.56
CA ARG A 58 -3.31 3.23 22.96
C ARG A 58 -3.01 4.40 23.90
N THR A 59 -2.46 5.50 23.39
CA THR A 59 -2.02 6.68 24.17
C THR A 59 -3.03 7.85 24.13
N MET A 60 -4.14 7.68 23.41
CA MET A 60 -5.22 8.66 23.32
C MET A 60 -6.46 8.20 24.11
N ASN A 61 -7.36 9.13 24.44
CA ASN A 61 -8.56 8.80 25.21
C ASN A 61 -9.58 8.04 24.34
N ARG A 62 -9.95 6.82 24.77
CA ARG A 62 -10.84 5.89 24.07
C ARG A 62 -12.20 5.71 24.75
N HIS A 63 -12.56 6.60 25.66
CA HIS A 63 -13.88 6.58 26.30
C HIS A 63 -14.94 7.15 25.36
N LEU A 64 -15.94 6.32 25.04
CA LEU A 64 -17.11 6.73 24.23
C LEU A 64 -18.24 7.28 25.13
N THR A 65 -18.32 6.74 26.36
CA THR A 65 -19.23 7.17 27.43
C THR A 65 -18.43 7.17 28.74
N GLY A 66 -18.87 7.87 29.79
CA GLY A 66 -18.17 7.95 31.09
C GLY A 66 -17.80 6.61 31.75
N THR A 67 -18.42 5.50 31.34
CA THR A 67 -18.18 4.14 31.82
C THR A 67 -17.69 3.14 30.76
N PHE A 68 -17.67 3.51 29.47
CA PHE A 68 -17.37 2.56 28.39
C PHE A 68 -16.12 2.96 27.61
N GLN A 69 -15.08 2.15 27.72
CA GLN A 69 -13.79 2.34 27.04
C GLN A 69 -13.64 1.32 25.91
N ILE A 70 -13.47 1.79 24.68
CA ILE A 70 -13.24 0.93 23.52
C ILE A 70 -11.80 0.39 23.54
N PRO A 71 -11.57 -0.93 23.48
CA PRO A 71 -10.23 -1.50 23.39
C PRO A 71 -9.49 -1.01 22.14
N ALA A 72 -8.22 -0.62 22.26
CA ALA A 72 -7.44 -0.10 21.13
C ALA A 72 -7.39 -1.07 19.94
N GLY A 73 -7.40 -2.38 20.21
CA GLY A 73 -7.45 -3.42 19.17
C GLY A 73 -8.74 -3.41 18.33
N SER A 74 -9.86 -2.95 18.90
CA SER A 74 -11.14 -2.85 18.19
C SER A 74 -11.27 -1.61 17.30
N MET A 75 -10.32 -0.66 17.38
CA MET A 75 -10.26 0.47 16.45
C MET A 75 -10.02 0.03 14.99
N SER A 76 -9.47 -1.17 14.79
CA SER A 76 -9.31 -1.80 13.47
C SER A 76 -10.63 -2.01 12.73
N VAL A 77 -11.76 -2.12 13.44
CA VAL A 77 -13.09 -2.30 12.84
C VAL A 77 -13.47 -1.10 11.97
N PHE A 78 -13.15 0.13 12.39
CA PHE A 78 -13.41 1.33 11.59
C PHE A 78 -12.60 1.32 10.30
N THR A 79 -11.34 0.90 10.35
CA THR A 79 -10.48 0.75 9.16
C THR A 79 -11.06 -0.27 8.20
N ILE A 80 -11.54 -1.42 8.71
CA ILE A 80 -12.16 -2.47 7.89
C ILE A 80 -13.46 -1.95 7.25
N LEU A 81 -14.32 -1.28 8.01
CA LEU A 81 -15.56 -0.69 7.49
C LEU A 81 -15.27 0.37 6.42
N ALA A 82 -14.31 1.25 6.65
CA ALA A 82 -13.90 2.25 5.66
C ALA A 82 -13.33 1.61 4.39
N LEU A 83 -12.55 0.54 4.51
CA LEU A 83 -12.05 -0.23 3.39
C LEU A 83 -13.19 -0.86 2.57
N LEU A 84 -14.13 -1.53 3.24
CA LEU A 84 -15.29 -2.15 2.59
C LEU A 84 -16.17 -1.11 1.89
N LEU A 85 -16.41 0.04 2.54
CA LEU A 85 -17.13 1.16 1.94
C LEU A 85 -16.40 1.66 0.69
N THR A 86 -15.07 1.84 0.78
CA THR A 86 -14.24 2.32 -0.33
C THR A 86 -14.27 1.35 -1.51
N ILE A 87 -14.17 0.03 -1.26
CA ILE A 87 -14.28 -1.00 -2.29
C ILE A 87 -15.67 -0.93 -2.94
N THR A 88 -16.71 -0.85 -2.12
CA THR A 88 -18.10 -0.78 -2.61
C THR A 88 -18.31 0.44 -3.49
N VAL A 89 -17.85 1.62 -3.06
CA VAL A 89 -17.90 2.87 -3.85
C VAL A 89 -17.06 2.76 -5.11
N TYR A 90 -15.87 2.16 -5.04
CA TYR A 90 -15.00 1.98 -6.20
C TYR A 90 -15.66 1.11 -7.27
N ASP A 91 -16.21 -0.04 -6.88
CA ASP A 91 -16.82 -0.99 -7.81
C ASP A 91 -18.19 -0.54 -8.31
N ARG A 92 -19.02 0.09 -7.45
CA ARG A 92 -20.40 0.49 -7.79
C ARG A 92 -20.52 1.87 -8.43
N LEU A 93 -19.64 2.81 -8.12
CA LEU A 93 -19.71 4.20 -8.61
C LEU A 93 -18.56 4.53 -9.54
N LEU A 94 -17.31 4.40 -9.07
CA LEU A 94 -16.16 4.85 -9.86
C LEU A 94 -15.94 4.00 -11.10
N MET A 95 -16.14 2.68 -11.02
CA MET A 95 -15.93 1.78 -12.15
C MET A 95 -16.94 1.98 -13.30
N PRO A 96 -18.27 2.05 -13.08
CA PRO A 96 -19.20 2.33 -14.18
C PRO A 96 -18.99 3.74 -14.77
N ILE A 97 -18.70 4.75 -13.94
CA ILE A 97 -18.36 6.10 -14.41
C ILE A 97 -17.11 6.05 -15.29
N ALA A 98 -16.03 5.42 -14.80
CA ALA A 98 -14.80 5.31 -15.56
C ALA A 98 -14.99 4.57 -16.87
N ARG A 99 -15.75 3.46 -16.90
CA ARG A 99 -16.10 2.74 -18.13
C ARG A 99 -16.88 3.62 -19.11
N HIS A 100 -17.80 4.43 -18.61
CA HIS A 100 -18.58 5.37 -19.43
C HIS A 100 -17.69 6.44 -20.07
N PHE A 101 -16.75 7.03 -19.32
CA PHE A 101 -15.86 8.09 -19.82
C PHE A 101 -14.70 7.58 -20.68
N THR A 102 -14.12 6.42 -20.37
CA THR A 102 -12.95 5.91 -21.10
C THR A 102 -13.29 4.97 -22.25
N GLY A 103 -14.52 4.46 -22.34
CA GLY A 103 -14.94 3.50 -23.36
C GLY A 103 -14.22 2.14 -23.31
N ARG A 104 -13.37 1.90 -22.31
CA ARG A 104 -12.62 0.65 -22.13
C ARG A 104 -13.38 -0.30 -21.22
N GLY A 105 -13.40 -1.60 -21.54
CA GLY A 105 -14.13 -2.62 -20.76
C GLY A 105 -13.78 -2.69 -19.26
N ARG A 106 -12.56 -2.29 -18.87
CA ARG A 106 -12.13 -2.18 -17.46
C ARG A 106 -12.17 -0.76 -16.87
N GLY A 107 -12.45 0.27 -17.68
CA GLY A 107 -12.42 1.68 -17.26
C GLY A 107 -10.99 2.21 -17.03
N ILE A 108 -10.41 1.90 -15.86
CA ILE A 108 -9.13 2.44 -15.39
C ILE A 108 -7.99 1.43 -15.63
N SER A 109 -6.81 1.90 -16.05
CA SER A 109 -5.63 1.02 -16.21
C SER A 109 -5.03 0.63 -14.84
N PHE A 110 -4.36 -0.53 -14.78
CA PHE A 110 -3.69 -0.98 -13.56
C PHE A 110 -2.67 0.04 -13.04
N LEU A 111 -1.91 0.66 -13.94
CA LEU A 111 -0.90 1.65 -13.58
C LEU A 111 -1.51 2.94 -13.02
N GLN A 112 -2.65 3.38 -13.57
CA GLN A 112 -3.39 4.53 -13.04
C GLN A 112 -3.97 4.22 -11.65
N ARG A 113 -4.56 3.03 -11.46
CA ARG A 113 -5.07 2.62 -10.15
C ARG A 113 -3.98 2.61 -9.09
N MET A 114 -2.79 2.11 -9.45
CA MET A 114 -1.63 2.11 -8.57
C MET A 114 -1.14 3.54 -8.26
N GLY A 115 -1.06 4.40 -9.27
CA GLY A 115 -0.71 5.82 -9.09
C GLY A 115 -1.68 6.58 -8.17
N ILE A 116 -2.99 6.36 -8.32
CA ILE A 116 -4.03 6.95 -7.45
C ILE A 116 -3.83 6.47 -6.00
N GLY A 117 -3.58 5.17 -5.80
CA GLY A 117 -3.29 4.63 -4.47
C GLY A 117 -2.09 5.31 -3.82
N PHE A 118 -0.98 5.45 -4.54
CA PHE A 118 0.21 6.16 -4.05
C PHE A 118 -0.09 7.62 -3.66
N PHE A 119 -0.84 8.33 -4.51
CA PHE A 119 -1.20 9.72 -4.25
C PHE A 119 -2.01 9.85 -2.95
N ILE A 120 -3.02 8.99 -2.76
CA ILE A 120 -3.84 8.96 -1.54
C ILE A 120 -2.97 8.63 -0.31
N SER A 121 -2.05 7.67 -0.41
CA SER A 121 -1.14 7.32 0.69
C SER A 121 -0.24 8.47 1.12
N VAL A 122 0.27 9.27 0.18
CA VAL A 122 1.07 10.46 0.48
C VAL A 122 0.21 11.50 1.21
N LEU A 123 -1.00 11.77 0.73
CA LEU A 123 -1.93 12.70 1.38
C LEU A 123 -2.29 12.25 2.80
N ALA A 124 -2.60 10.95 2.98
CA ALA A 124 -2.92 10.40 4.30
C ALA A 124 -1.75 10.55 5.29
N THR A 125 -0.54 10.27 4.83
CA THR A 125 0.68 10.44 5.64
C THR A 125 0.90 11.92 6.02
N LEU A 126 0.68 12.85 5.09
CA LEU A 126 0.77 14.29 5.37
C LEU A 126 -0.23 14.72 6.44
N VAL A 127 -1.50 14.31 6.32
CA VAL A 127 -2.55 14.62 7.30
C VAL A 127 -2.19 14.04 8.68
N SER A 128 -1.73 12.79 8.74
CA SER A 128 -1.26 12.15 9.98
C SER A 128 -0.11 12.94 10.62
N GLY A 129 0.83 13.43 9.82
CA GLY A 129 1.91 14.30 10.29
C GLY A 129 1.40 15.58 10.96
N PHE A 130 0.42 16.28 10.36
CA PHE A 130 -0.17 17.47 10.97
C PHE A 130 -0.91 17.17 12.28
N VAL A 131 -1.63 16.05 12.34
CA VAL A 131 -2.30 15.60 13.57
C VAL A 131 -1.27 15.31 14.67
N GLU A 132 -0.17 14.66 14.32
CA GLU A 132 0.91 14.34 15.26
C GLU A 132 1.61 15.60 15.78
N VAL A 133 1.82 16.61 14.93
CA VAL A 133 2.33 17.93 15.37
C VAL A 133 1.39 18.58 16.39
N LYS A 134 0.08 18.56 16.14
CA LYS A 134 -0.91 19.06 17.11
C LYS A 134 -0.90 18.25 18.41
N ARG A 135 -0.83 16.91 18.32
CA ARG A 135 -0.76 16.02 19.49
C ARG A 135 0.47 16.31 20.34
N LYS A 136 1.63 16.48 19.70
CA LYS A 136 2.90 16.79 20.37
C LYS A 136 2.89 18.18 21.02
N SER A 137 2.30 19.17 20.34
CA SER A 137 2.12 20.52 20.89
C SER A 137 1.19 20.51 22.13
N ALA A 138 0.09 19.76 22.08
CA ALA A 138 -0.77 19.58 23.25
C ALA A 138 -0.04 18.86 24.39
N ALA A 139 0.72 17.79 24.11
CA ALA A 139 1.53 17.11 25.12
C ALA A 139 2.56 18.04 25.78
N ALA A 140 3.16 18.96 25.03
CA ALA A 140 4.06 19.99 25.55
C ALA A 140 3.35 20.95 26.49
N HIS A 141 2.16 21.42 26.12
CA HIS A 141 1.36 22.33 26.94
C HIS A 141 0.92 21.70 28.27
N TYR A 142 0.66 20.39 28.30
CA TYR A 142 0.27 19.67 29.52
C TYR A 142 1.44 19.03 30.28
N GLY A 143 2.70 19.26 29.88
CA GLY A 143 3.89 18.72 30.57
C GLY A 143 4.08 17.21 30.43
N PHE A 144 3.43 16.57 29.44
CA PHE A 144 3.44 15.13 29.22
C PHE A 144 4.54 14.64 28.26
N LEU A 145 5.51 15.49 27.91
CA LEU A 145 6.58 15.14 26.96
C LEU A 145 7.46 13.98 27.45
N ASP A 146 7.70 13.90 28.77
CA ASP A 146 8.59 12.90 29.38
C ASP A 146 7.85 11.71 30.02
N HIS A 147 6.52 11.64 29.86
CA HIS A 147 5.67 10.59 30.45
C HIS A 147 5.04 9.70 29.35
N PRO A 148 5.72 8.64 28.89
CA PRO A 148 5.24 7.82 27.76
C PRO A 148 3.94 7.03 28.04
N LYS A 149 3.47 6.99 29.29
CA LYS A 149 2.24 6.30 29.70
C LYS A 149 1.04 7.25 29.95
N SER A 150 1.23 8.57 29.89
CA SER A 150 0.12 9.51 30.13
C SER A 150 -0.79 9.61 28.91
N ILE A 151 -2.10 9.54 29.15
CA ILE A 151 -3.13 9.70 28.11
C ILE A 151 -3.24 11.19 27.80
N ILE A 152 -3.01 11.56 26.54
CA ILE A 152 -3.15 12.95 26.10
C ILE A 152 -4.65 13.24 25.94
N PRO A 153 -5.17 14.38 26.44
CA PRO A 153 -6.59 14.73 26.38
C PRO A 153 -7.00 15.21 24.97
N ILE A 154 -6.67 14.42 23.95
CA ILE A 154 -7.18 14.54 22.59
C ILE A 154 -8.00 13.29 22.31
N SER A 155 -9.26 13.51 21.90
CA SER A 155 -10.16 12.44 21.45
C SER A 155 -9.59 11.76 20.21
N VAL A 156 -9.72 10.43 20.15
CA VAL A 156 -9.44 9.64 18.93
C VAL A 156 -10.54 9.79 17.87
N PHE A 157 -11.74 10.17 18.30
CA PHE A 157 -12.92 10.41 17.47
C PHE A 157 -12.95 11.85 16.99
#